data_AF-A0A965MVL2-F1
#
_entry.id   AF-A0A965MVL2-F1
#
_cell.length_a   1.000
_cell.length_b   1.000
_cell.length_c   1.000
_cell.angle_alpha   90.00
_cell.angle_beta   90.00
_cell.angle_gamma   90.00
#
_symmetry.space_group_name_H-M   'P 1'
#
loop_
_entity.id
_entity.type
_entity.pdbx_description
1 polymer ?
#
loop_
_entity_poly.entity_id
_entity_poly.type
_entity_poly.pdbx_seq_one_letter_code
_entity_poly.pdbx_strand_id
1 'polypeptide(L)'
;IFLGKSITKFLTKKENLPLLLGKSELSIIDSIVASKINYRDVRFVMKADTECNADQNSFIILEKIADSDYIKLENIYYDFDLWNIRPEGKKELDKLVKYMNSHPDLIIELSSHTDCRGTDQYNDWLSDKRSNSCVNYIKSKGILPEKIIAKGFGEKQLVNNCIDESLCSEEEHQKNRRTELKIKLDE
;
A
#
# COMPACT_ATOMS: atom_id res chain seq x y z
N ILE A 1 -18.74 -23.83 21.21
CA ILE A 1 -17.38 -23.29 20.98
C ILE A 1 -17.28 -23.03 19.48
N PHE A 2 -17.67 -21.83 19.04
CA PHE A 2 -17.58 -21.46 17.63
C PHE A 2 -16.10 -21.24 17.32
N LEU A 3 -15.50 -22.17 16.57
CA LEU A 3 -14.20 -21.99 15.94
C LEU A 3 -14.40 -20.96 14.82
N GLY A 4 -14.40 -19.68 15.20
CA GLY A 4 -14.64 -18.55 14.31
C GLY A 4 -13.57 -18.46 13.23
N LYS A 5 -13.82 -19.09 12.09
CA LYS A 5 -13.19 -18.70 10.83
C LYS A 5 -13.94 -17.48 10.30
N SER A 6 -13.55 -16.30 10.76
CA SER A 6 -13.92 -15.03 10.14
C SER A 6 -13.09 -14.86 8.87
N ILE A 7 -13.63 -15.26 7.73
CA ILE A 7 -13.11 -14.96 6.38
C ILE A 7 -14.36 -14.43 5.65
N THR A 8 -14.41 -13.25 5.02
CA THR A 8 -13.51 -12.76 3.98
C THR A 8 -13.69 -11.24 3.85
N LYS A 9 -12.59 -10.48 3.84
CA LYS A 9 -12.57 -9.05 3.53
C LYS A 9 -12.59 -8.93 2.01
N PHE A 10 -13.67 -8.42 1.42
CA PHE A 10 -13.75 -8.26 -0.04
C PHE A 10 -13.40 -6.83 -0.43
N LEU A 11 -12.28 -6.68 -1.13
CA LEU A 11 -11.80 -5.42 -1.66
C LEU A 11 -12.07 -5.41 -3.15
N THR A 12 -13.04 -4.61 -3.59
CA THR A 12 -13.24 -4.42 -5.02
C THR A 12 -12.09 -3.52 -5.55
N LYS A 13 -11.29 -4.05 -6.48
CA LYS A 13 -10.14 -3.35 -7.08
C LYS A 13 -10.52 -2.21 -8.04
N LYS A 14 -11.82 -2.00 -8.29
CA LYS A 14 -12.32 -1.02 -9.25
C LYS A 14 -13.46 -0.25 -8.62
N GLU A 15 -13.31 1.06 -8.52
CA GLU A 15 -14.39 1.93 -8.09
C GLU A 15 -15.67 1.61 -8.87
N ASN A 16 -16.78 1.44 -8.15
CA ASN A 16 -18.12 1.19 -8.69
C ASN A 16 -18.36 -0.18 -9.36
N LEU A 17 -17.47 -1.17 -9.25
CA LEU A 17 -17.81 -2.55 -9.65
C LEU A 17 -18.56 -3.26 -8.51
N PRO A 18 -19.81 -3.75 -8.73
CA PRO A 18 -20.55 -4.47 -7.71
C PRO A 18 -19.87 -5.80 -7.38
N LEU A 19 -19.86 -6.17 -6.11
CA LEU A 19 -19.52 -7.53 -5.68
C LEU A 19 -20.75 -8.41 -5.90
N LEU A 20 -20.61 -9.44 -6.73
CA LEU A 20 -21.65 -10.43 -6.97
C LEU A 20 -21.36 -11.66 -6.12
N LEU A 21 -22.26 -11.99 -5.20
CA LEU A 21 -22.18 -13.19 -4.37
C LEU A 21 -23.36 -14.11 -4.72
N GLY A 22 -23.05 -15.37 -4.99
CA GLY A 22 -24.06 -16.40 -5.21
C GLY A 22 -24.75 -16.84 -3.91
N LYS A 23 -25.94 -17.45 -4.02
CA LYS A 23 -26.68 -18.01 -2.87
C LYS A 23 -25.85 -19.00 -2.03
N SER A 24 -25.01 -19.81 -2.67
CA SER A 24 -24.14 -20.78 -2.00
C SER A 24 -22.97 -20.12 -1.26
N GLU A 25 -22.56 -18.91 -1.65
CA GLU A 25 -21.51 -18.16 -0.98
C GLU A 25 -22.10 -17.40 0.22
N LEU A 26 -23.29 -16.81 0.07
CA LEU A 26 -23.99 -16.11 1.14
C LEU A 26 -24.38 -17.01 2.33
N SER A 27 -24.59 -18.31 2.10
CA SER A 27 -24.97 -19.24 3.18
C SER A 27 -23.84 -19.54 4.16
N ILE A 28 -22.59 -19.20 3.81
CA ILE A 28 -21.39 -19.44 4.65
C ILE A 28 -20.71 -18.13 5.08
N ILE A 29 -21.24 -16.96 4.70
CA ILE A 29 -20.69 -15.64 5.04
C ILE A 29 -21.46 -15.06 6.22
N ASP A 30 -20.78 -14.86 7.35
CA ASP A 30 -21.39 -14.23 8.55
C ASP A 30 -21.51 -12.70 8.41
N SER A 31 -20.52 -12.06 7.79
CA SER A 31 -20.52 -10.62 7.58
C SER A 31 -19.56 -10.20 6.48
N ILE A 32 -19.85 -9.08 5.83
CA ILE A 32 -19.00 -8.41 4.86
C ILE A 32 -18.40 -7.18 5.53
N VAL A 33 -17.10 -6.98 5.40
CA VAL A 33 -16.42 -5.74 5.82
C VAL A 33 -15.92 -5.03 4.57
N ALA A 34 -16.35 -3.79 4.38
CA ALA A 34 -15.87 -2.91 3.34
C ALA A 34 -14.85 -1.93 3.92
N SER A 35 -13.66 -1.90 3.34
CA SER A 35 -12.55 -1.03 3.75
C SER A 35 -12.04 -0.21 2.58
N LYS A 36 -11.71 1.06 2.81
CA LYS A 36 -11.02 1.94 1.86
C LYS A 36 -10.07 2.85 2.64
N ILE A 37 -8.86 3.06 2.12
CA ILE A 37 -7.87 3.93 2.78
C ILE A 37 -8.45 5.33 2.98
N ASN A 38 -8.33 5.89 4.18
CA ASN A 38 -8.91 7.17 4.60
C ASN A 38 -10.46 7.19 4.68
N TYR A 39 -11.08 6.01 4.81
CA TYR A 39 -12.51 5.86 5.10
C TYR A 39 -12.72 4.95 6.30
N ARG A 40 -13.85 5.12 6.99
CA ARG A 40 -14.27 4.23 8.07
C ARG A 40 -14.66 2.88 7.49
N ASP A 41 -14.17 1.81 8.11
CA ASP A 41 -14.62 0.47 7.80
C ASP A 41 -16.11 0.32 8.12
N VAL A 42 -16.86 -0.30 7.22
CA VAL A 42 -18.27 -0.61 7.43
C VAL A 42 -18.47 -2.11 7.41
N ARG A 43 -19.04 -2.64 8.50
CA ARG A 43 -19.41 -4.05 8.62
C ARG A 43 -20.90 -4.21 8.37
N PHE A 44 -21.22 -5.13 7.47
CA PHE A 44 -22.58 -5.54 7.16
C PHE A 44 -22.76 -6.99 7.55
N VAL A 45 -23.74 -7.26 8.41
CA VAL A 45 -24.18 -8.62 8.69
C VAL A 45 -25.29 -8.92 7.69
N MET A 46 -25.06 -9.88 6.81
CA MET A 46 -26.09 -10.38 5.89
C MET A 46 -26.63 -11.67 6.46
N LYS A 47 -27.96 -11.82 6.44
CA LYS A 47 -28.59 -13.13 6.64
C LYS A 47 -29.07 -13.58 5.27
N ALA A 48 -28.63 -14.77 4.85
CA ALA A 48 -29.14 -15.38 3.64
C ALA A 48 -30.64 -15.63 3.81
N ASP A 49 -31.46 -14.87 3.08
CA ASP A 49 -32.88 -15.12 3.00
C ASP A 49 -33.11 -16.24 1.98
N THR A 50 -33.43 -17.43 2.48
CA THR A 50 -33.64 -18.64 1.67
C THR A 50 -34.84 -18.54 0.74
N GLU A 51 -35.74 -17.58 0.96
CA GLU A 51 -36.94 -17.34 0.12
C GLU A 51 -36.69 -16.33 -1.01
N CYS A 52 -35.52 -15.66 -1.02
CA CYS A 52 -35.26 -14.62 -2.02
C CYS A 52 -34.97 -15.23 -3.40
N ASN A 53 -35.89 -15.03 -4.35
CA ASN A 53 -35.76 -15.48 -5.75
C ASN A 53 -35.27 -14.39 -6.72
N ALA A 54 -34.91 -13.21 -6.21
CA ALA A 54 -34.43 -12.08 -7.01
C ALA A 54 -33.03 -11.65 -6.58
N ASP A 55 -32.27 -11.05 -7.50
CA ASP A 55 -30.98 -10.44 -7.20
C ASP A 55 -31.14 -9.29 -6.20
N GLN A 56 -30.38 -9.33 -5.10
CA GLN A 56 -30.34 -8.24 -4.13
C GLN A 56 -29.11 -7.37 -4.37
N ASN A 57 -29.33 -6.14 -4.80
CA ASN A 57 -28.28 -5.13 -4.92
C ASN A 57 -28.25 -4.26 -3.66
N SER A 58 -27.10 -4.20 -3.00
CA SER A 58 -26.86 -3.31 -1.87
C SER A 58 -25.70 -2.37 -2.17
N PHE A 59 -25.88 -1.08 -1.87
CA PHE A 59 -24.82 -0.09 -1.98
C PHE A 59 -24.21 0.16 -0.61
N ILE A 60 -22.88 0.21 -0.56
CA ILE A 60 -22.13 0.57 0.64
C ILE A 60 -21.59 1.98 0.44
N ILE A 61 -22.00 2.90 1.30
CA ILE A 61 -21.44 4.24 1.37
C ILE A 61 -20.44 4.24 2.51
N LEU A 62 -19.17 4.50 2.18
CA LEU A 62 -18.11 4.66 3.17
C LEU A 62 -17.99 6.14 3.54
N GLU A 63 -17.95 6.41 4.84
CA GLU A 63 -17.66 7.75 5.35
C GLU A 63 -16.16 8.01 5.35
N LYS A 64 -15.72 9.19 4.90
CA LYS A 64 -14.33 9.61 5.06
C LYS A 64 -14.00 9.72 6.56
N ILE A 65 -12.78 9.33 6.94
CA ILE A 65 -12.29 9.61 8.29
C ILE A 65 -11.98 11.09 8.46
N ALA A 66 -11.88 11.54 9.71
CA ALA A 66 -11.48 12.92 10.01
C ALA A 66 -10.08 13.20 9.48
N ASP A 67 -9.81 14.45 9.08
CA ASP A 67 -8.51 14.85 8.53
C ASP A 67 -7.35 14.56 9.49
N SER A 68 -7.60 14.55 10.80
CA SER A 68 -6.62 14.19 11.84
C SER A 68 -6.12 12.75 11.74
N ASP A 69 -6.93 11.85 11.19
CA ASP A 69 -6.63 10.42 11.02
C ASP A 69 -6.26 10.07 9.57
N TYR A 70 -6.36 11.05 8.67
CA TYR A 70 -6.03 10.91 7.26
C TYR A 70 -4.53 10.65 7.08
N ILE A 71 -4.19 9.52 6.46
CA ILE A 71 -2.82 9.25 6.06
C ILE A 71 -2.55 9.82 4.67
N LYS A 72 -1.59 10.74 4.61
CA LYS A 72 -0.91 11.16 3.39
C LYS A 72 0.58 10.89 3.57
N LEU A 73 1.12 10.05 2.69
CA LEU A 73 2.53 9.69 2.68
C LEU A 73 3.23 10.43 1.55
N GLU A 74 4.37 11.01 1.87
CA GLU A 74 5.29 11.55 0.87
C GLU A 74 6.35 10.51 0.50
N ASN A 75 7.00 10.70 -0.65
CA ASN A 75 8.11 9.84 -1.06
C ASN A 75 9.33 10.05 -0.15
N ILE A 76 10.13 8.99 0.00
CA ILE A 76 11.44 9.08 0.67
C ILE A 76 12.50 9.36 -0.38
N TYR A 77 13.29 10.42 -0.18
CA TYR A 77 14.34 10.81 -1.11
C TYR A 77 15.74 10.49 -0.58
N TYR A 78 16.67 10.25 -1.51
CA TYR A 78 18.05 9.86 -1.21
C TYR A 78 19.06 10.82 -1.82
N ASP A 79 20.21 10.91 -1.16
CA ASP A 79 21.41 11.52 -1.71
C ASP A 79 21.94 10.69 -2.89
N PHE A 80 22.76 11.33 -3.72
CA PHE A 80 23.41 10.66 -4.83
C PHE A 80 24.23 9.47 -4.31
N ASP A 81 24.11 8.34 -5.01
CA ASP A 81 24.82 7.09 -4.71
C ASP A 81 24.57 6.47 -3.32
N LEU A 82 23.56 6.95 -2.61
CA LEU A 82 23.31 6.56 -1.22
C LEU A 82 21.96 5.86 -1.03
N TRP A 83 21.89 5.04 0.02
CA TRP A 83 20.69 4.31 0.44
C TRP A 83 20.30 4.56 1.91
N ASN A 84 21.06 5.37 2.65
CA ASN A 84 20.68 5.75 4.00
C ASN A 84 19.41 6.61 3.98
N ILE A 85 18.52 6.34 4.92
CA ILE A 85 17.26 7.07 5.05
C ILE A 85 17.55 8.42 5.73
N ARG A 86 17.27 9.51 5.02
CA ARG A 86 17.35 10.87 5.54
C ARG A 86 16.37 11.10 6.71
N PRO A 87 16.58 12.10 7.58
CA PRO A 87 15.67 12.39 8.69
C PRO A 87 14.20 12.59 8.27
N GLU A 88 13.97 13.22 7.12
CA GLU A 88 12.64 13.45 6.55
C GLU A 88 11.98 12.13 6.16
N GLY A 89 12.73 11.23 5.53
CA GLY A 89 12.26 9.88 5.19
C GLY A 89 11.89 9.06 6.43
N LYS A 90 12.67 9.19 7.51
CA LYS A 90 12.34 8.54 8.79
C LYS A 90 11.00 9.02 9.36
N LYS A 91 10.69 10.32 9.24
CA LYS A 91 9.39 10.88 9.66
C LYS A 91 8.24 10.28 8.86
N GLU A 92 8.39 10.12 7.55
CA GLU A 92 7.36 9.47 6.72
C GLU A 92 7.20 7.98 7.07
N LEU A 93 8.29 7.27 7.34
CA LEU A 93 8.21 5.88 7.82
C LEU A 93 7.58 5.76 9.20
N ASP A 94 7.84 6.69 10.11
CA ASP A 94 7.21 6.71 11.44
C ASP A 94 5.69 6.96 11.34
N LYS A 95 5.25 7.85 10.44
CA LYS A 95 3.82 8.02 10.12
C LYS A 95 3.20 6.72 9.59
N LEU A 96 3.88 6.06 8.66
CA LEU A 96 3.43 4.78 8.09
C LEU A 96 3.29 3.70 9.16
N VAL A 97 4.32 3.53 10.01
CA VAL A 97 4.31 2.57 11.12
C VAL A 97 3.15 2.84 12.08
N LYS A 98 2.92 4.11 12.47
CA LYS A 98 1.80 4.47 13.34
C LYS A 98 0.47 4.06 12.71
N TYR A 99 0.29 4.30 11.41
CA TYR A 99 -0.94 3.96 10.71
C TYR A 99 -1.15 2.44 10.57
N MET A 100 -0.07 1.68 10.31
CA MET A 100 -0.12 0.21 10.26
C MET A 100 -0.48 -0.39 11.62
N ASN A 101 -0.01 0.18 12.73
CA ASN A 101 -0.37 -0.29 14.07
C ASN A 101 -1.87 -0.11 14.38
N SER A 102 -2.50 0.95 13.85
CA SER A 102 -3.95 1.15 13.96
C SER A 102 -4.76 0.29 12.99
N HIS A 103 -4.13 -0.29 11.96
CA HIS A 103 -4.78 -1.07 10.90
C HIS A 103 -3.97 -2.35 10.60
N PRO A 104 -4.06 -3.36 11.49
CA PRO A 104 -3.17 -4.53 11.44
C PRO A 104 -3.32 -5.40 10.18
N ASP A 105 -4.42 -5.25 9.44
CA ASP A 105 -4.66 -5.99 8.19
C ASP A 105 -3.93 -5.38 6.98
N LEU A 106 -3.33 -4.19 7.09
CA LEU A 106 -2.71 -3.52 5.95
C LEU A 106 -1.39 -4.16 5.55
N ILE A 107 -1.20 -4.26 4.24
CA ILE A 107 0.09 -4.56 3.63
C ILE A 107 0.62 -3.27 3.01
N ILE A 108 1.93 -3.09 2.98
CA ILE A 108 2.56 -1.95 2.31
C ILE A 108 3.46 -2.42 1.17
N GLU A 109 3.56 -1.62 0.13
CA GLU A 109 4.58 -1.75 -0.90
C GLU A 109 5.57 -0.57 -0.81
N LEU A 110 6.85 -0.91 -0.82
CA LEU A 110 7.99 -0.01 -0.84
C LEU A 110 8.71 -0.17 -2.19
N SER A 111 8.40 0.73 -3.13
CA SER A 111 8.96 0.70 -4.50
C SER A 111 10.12 1.70 -4.57
N SER A 112 11.35 1.23 -4.77
CA SER A 112 12.54 2.10 -4.78
C SER A 112 13.14 2.25 -6.16
N HIS A 113 13.69 3.43 -6.43
CA HIS A 113 14.14 3.87 -7.76
C HIS A 113 15.48 4.60 -7.66
N THR A 114 16.20 4.66 -8.77
CA THR A 114 17.41 5.46 -8.97
C THR A 114 17.18 6.57 -10.00
N ASP A 115 18.13 7.50 -10.08
CA ASP A 115 18.24 8.33 -11.29
C ASP A 115 18.91 7.52 -12.42
N CYS A 116 19.00 8.10 -13.61
CA CYS A 116 19.51 7.45 -14.83
C CYS A 116 21.04 7.32 -14.90
N ARG A 117 21.76 7.65 -13.81
CA ARG A 117 23.22 7.65 -13.82
C ARG A 117 23.74 6.30 -13.38
N GLY A 118 24.76 5.79 -14.09
CA GLY A 118 25.37 4.49 -13.82
C GLY A 118 24.81 3.38 -14.71
N THR A 119 25.14 2.13 -14.40
CA THR A 119 24.68 0.97 -15.16
C THR A 119 23.35 0.44 -14.62
N ASP A 120 22.53 -0.17 -15.48
CA ASP A 120 21.30 -0.86 -15.09
C ASP A 120 21.51 -1.80 -13.89
N GLN A 121 22.57 -2.62 -13.93
CA GLN A 121 22.89 -3.58 -12.88
C GLN A 121 23.19 -2.88 -11.55
N TYR A 122 23.92 -1.77 -11.60
CA TYR A 122 24.23 -0.99 -10.41
C TYR A 122 22.96 -0.35 -9.83
N ASN A 123 22.13 0.20 -10.71
CA ASN A 123 20.90 0.86 -10.33
C ASN A 123 19.86 -0.11 -9.76
N ASP A 124 19.75 -1.32 -10.31
CA ASP A 124 18.97 -2.41 -9.74
C ASP A 124 19.45 -2.71 -8.31
N TRP A 125 20.74 -2.96 -8.12
CA TRP A 125 21.33 -3.19 -6.80
C TRP A 125 21.08 -2.04 -5.81
N LEU A 126 21.29 -0.79 -6.24
CA LEU A 126 21.14 0.39 -5.37
C LEU A 126 19.68 0.59 -4.96
N SER A 127 18.75 0.41 -5.89
CA SER A 127 17.32 0.48 -5.59
C SER A 127 16.87 -0.62 -4.62
N ASP A 128 17.42 -1.83 -4.72
CA ASP A 128 17.20 -2.90 -3.74
C ASP A 128 17.77 -2.56 -2.36
N LYS A 129 18.94 -1.91 -2.29
CA LYS A 129 19.48 -1.42 -1.00
C LYS A 129 18.58 -0.37 -0.36
N ARG A 130 18.00 0.53 -1.15
CA ARG A 130 17.05 1.56 -0.68
C ARG A 130 15.77 0.94 -0.11
N SER A 131 15.15 0.03 -0.85
CA SER A 131 13.92 -0.64 -0.39
C SER A 131 14.18 -1.44 0.90
N ASN A 132 15.29 -2.18 0.96
CA ASN A 132 15.70 -2.93 2.15
C ASN A 132 16.01 -2.03 3.35
N SER A 133 16.53 -0.82 3.14
CA SER A 133 16.75 0.14 4.23
C SER A 133 15.44 0.55 4.87
N CYS A 134 14.41 0.85 4.06
CA CYS A 134 13.06 1.12 4.55
C CYS A 134 12.45 -0.09 5.28
N VAL A 135 12.59 -1.30 4.72
CA VAL A 135 12.13 -2.55 5.36
C VAL A 135 12.76 -2.72 6.75
N ASN A 136 14.09 -2.58 6.84
CA ASN A 136 14.82 -2.74 8.10
C ASN A 136 14.39 -1.68 9.13
N TYR A 137 14.17 -0.44 8.70
CA TYR A 137 13.67 0.61 9.57
C TYR A 137 12.28 0.26 10.12
N ILE A 138 11.33 -0.10 9.26
CA ILE A 138 9.96 -0.43 9.66
C ILE A 138 9.93 -1.67 10.58
N LYS A 139 10.72 -2.71 10.27
CA LYS A 139 10.89 -3.89 11.13
C LYS A 139 11.45 -3.55 12.50
N SER A 140 12.40 -2.62 12.57
CA SER A 140 12.95 -2.16 13.86
C SER A 140 11.90 -1.49 14.76
N LYS A 141 10.76 -1.07 14.19
CA LYS A 141 9.60 -0.51 14.90
C LYS A 141 8.52 -1.55 15.22
N GLY A 142 8.77 -2.84 14.96
CA GLY A 142 7.89 -3.94 15.35
C GLY A 142 6.89 -4.39 14.28
N ILE A 143 6.94 -3.85 13.06
CA ILE A 143 6.09 -4.34 11.95
C ILE A 143 6.66 -5.64 11.39
N LEU A 144 5.77 -6.62 11.20
CA LEU A 144 6.15 -7.95 10.74
C LEU A 144 6.52 -7.96 9.25
N PRO A 145 7.52 -8.75 8.82
CA PRO A 145 7.98 -8.78 7.43
C PRO A 145 6.90 -9.13 6.40
N GLU A 146 5.95 -10.00 6.74
CA GLU A 146 4.84 -10.40 5.87
C GLU A 146 3.89 -9.26 5.52
N LYS A 147 3.92 -8.14 6.27
CA LYS A 147 3.15 -6.94 5.98
C LYS A 147 3.85 -6.01 5.00
N ILE A 148 5.03 -6.38 4.50
CA ILE A 148 5.90 -5.50 3.70
C ILE A 148 6.28 -6.19 2.39
N ILE A 149 5.90 -5.57 1.28
CA ILE A 149 6.37 -5.90 -0.07
C ILE A 149 7.43 -4.87 -0.44
N ALA A 150 8.65 -5.28 -0.75
CA ALA A 150 9.73 -4.36 -1.13
C ALA A 150 10.31 -4.74 -2.49
N LYS A 151 10.50 -3.73 -3.36
CA LYS A 151 11.02 -3.92 -4.72
C LYS A 151 11.94 -2.78 -5.12
N GLY A 152 13.13 -3.09 -5.62
CA GLY A 152 13.97 -2.18 -6.39
C GLY A 152 13.63 -2.23 -7.87
N PHE A 153 13.54 -1.06 -8.51
CA PHE A 153 13.25 -0.93 -9.94
C PHE A 153 14.41 -0.31 -10.75
N GLY A 154 15.52 0.01 -10.10
CA GLY A 154 16.59 0.79 -10.69
C GLY A 154 16.08 2.08 -11.33
N GLU A 155 16.57 2.37 -12.52
CA GLU A 155 16.19 3.55 -13.31
C GLU A 155 15.00 3.28 -14.25
N LYS A 156 14.39 2.09 -14.21
CA LYS A 156 13.36 1.66 -15.19
C LYS A 156 12.04 2.43 -15.09
N GLN A 157 11.86 3.22 -14.03
CA GLN A 157 10.63 3.95 -13.73
C GLN A 157 10.92 5.39 -13.27
N LEU A 158 11.51 6.18 -14.17
CA LEU A 158 11.72 7.61 -13.98
C LEU A 158 10.39 8.36 -13.94
N VAL A 159 10.32 9.44 -13.16
CA VAL A 159 9.14 10.32 -13.02
C VAL A 159 9.20 11.56 -13.91
N ASN A 160 10.26 11.69 -14.68
CA ASN A 160 10.51 12.81 -15.59
C ASN A 160 11.27 12.29 -16.83
N ASN A 161 11.57 13.17 -17.76
CA ASN A 161 12.24 12.84 -19.02
C ASN A 161 13.77 12.73 -18.89
N CYS A 162 14.28 12.56 -17.66
CA CYS A 162 15.70 12.47 -17.38
C CYS A 162 16.25 11.07 -17.70
N ILE A 163 16.23 10.70 -18.98
CA ILE A 163 16.68 9.40 -19.49
C ILE A 163 18.16 9.45 -19.87
N ASP A 164 18.66 10.64 -20.23
CA ASP A 164 20.06 10.89 -20.58
C ASP A 164 20.71 11.79 -19.53
N GLU A 165 21.71 11.26 -18.82
CA GLU A 165 22.45 11.97 -17.77
C GLU A 165 22.95 13.35 -18.22
N SER A 166 23.36 13.51 -19.48
CA SER A 166 23.96 14.75 -19.97
C SER A 166 22.97 15.91 -20.13
N LEU A 167 21.66 15.61 -20.12
CA LEU A 167 20.59 16.58 -20.35
C LEU A 167 19.79 16.89 -19.07
N CYS A 168 20.10 16.22 -17.96
CA CYS A 168 19.35 16.34 -16.73
C CYS A 168 19.92 17.40 -15.79
N SER A 169 19.02 18.13 -15.14
CA SER A 169 19.36 18.89 -13.95
C SER A 169 19.48 18.00 -12.72
N GLU A 170 20.22 18.46 -11.71
CA GLU A 170 20.30 17.74 -10.43
C GLU A 170 18.94 17.65 -9.71
N GLU A 171 18.04 18.63 -9.93
CA GLU A 171 16.67 18.56 -9.41
C GLU A 171 15.89 17.39 -10.02
N GLU A 172 16.05 17.16 -11.33
CA GLU A 172 15.41 16.03 -12.01
C GLU A 172 15.96 14.69 -11.53
N HIS A 173 17.28 14.57 -11.38
CA HIS A 173 17.88 13.40 -10.76
C HIS A 173 17.36 13.17 -9.34
N GLN A 174 17.28 14.22 -8.52
CA GLN A 174 16.80 14.11 -7.14
C GLN A 174 15.35 13.61 -7.06
N LYS A 175 14.48 14.01 -7.98
CA LYS A 175 13.10 13.50 -8.06
C LYS A 175 13.06 12.00 -8.33
N ASN A 176 14.02 11.45 -9.08
CA ASN A 176 14.07 10.02 -9.40
C ASN A 176 14.64 9.16 -8.27
N ARG A 177 15.60 9.67 -7.49
CA ARG A 177 16.18 9.00 -6.31
C ARG A 177 15.18 8.92 -5.15
N ARG A 178 14.22 8.02 -5.25
CA ARG A 178 13.06 7.94 -4.36
C ARG A 178 12.67 6.52 -3.96
N THR A 179 11.95 6.40 -2.86
CA THR A 179 11.09 5.26 -2.52
C THR A 179 9.66 5.74 -2.41
N GLU A 180 8.77 5.11 -3.18
CA GLU A 180 7.32 5.32 -3.11
C GLU A 180 6.72 4.43 -2.01
N LEU A 181 5.89 5.03 -1.17
CA LEU A 181 5.19 4.35 -0.09
C LEU A 181 3.74 4.13 -0.50
N LYS A 182 3.35 2.86 -0.72
CA LYS A 182 1.99 2.51 -1.16
C LYS A 182 1.33 1.61 -0.13
N ILE A 183 0.17 2.02 0.37
CA ILE A 183 -0.65 1.15 1.21
C ILE A 183 -1.46 0.25 0.29
N LYS A 184 -1.43 -1.05 0.58
CA LYS A 184 -2.25 -2.07 -0.07
C LYS A 184 -3.21 -2.66 0.96
N LEU A 185 -4.42 -2.90 0.49
CA LEU A 185 -5.38 -3.68 1.26
C LEU A 185 -5.13 -5.15 0.89
N ASP A 186 -4.95 -6.01 1.90
CA ASP A 186 -4.69 -7.44 1.73
C ASP A 186 -5.88 -8.09 0.99
N GLU A 187 -5.61 -8.71 -0.16
CA GLU A 187 -6.62 -9.22 -1.12
C GLU A 187 -7.14 -10.61 -0.77
#